data_AF-A0A1C5Q7J0-F1
#
_entry.id   AF-A0A1C5Q7J0-F1
#
_cell.length_a   1.000
_cell.length_b   1.000
_cell.length_c   1.000
_cell.angle_alpha   90.00
_cell.angle_beta   90.00
_cell.angle_gamma   90.00
#
_symmetry.space_group_name_H-M   'P 1'
#
loop_
_entity.id
_entity.type
_entity.pdbx_description
1 polymer ?
#
loop_
_entity_poly.entity_id
_entity_poly.type
_entity_poly.pdbx_seq_one_letter_code
_entity_poly.pdbx_strand_id
1 'polypeptide(L)'
;MRKSVCFCLLICMLSVLAGCGGSVPAESTIALDKKGKITDTIVEKFDKDFYDSEELQSEIESELAEYNKNFAADHVTLKKFEVKDGTATLQLVFDGSEYYEDYMEMTLFTGTVAEARAEGYELTGELLGADGAQTSLDSLDSADEAQVLVLETDETVQVQTPGTILAVSAGGNVSVTGKKQAAVADGGLSYIIYK
;
A
#
# COMPACT_ATOMS: atom_id res chain seq x y z
N MET A 1 47.99 13.06 28.21
CA MET A 1 48.03 11.65 27.78
C MET A 1 46.67 11.03 28.08
N ARG A 2 46.06 10.45 27.04
CA ARG A 2 44.79 9.71 27.04
C ARG A 2 44.79 8.61 28.09
N LYS A 3 43.65 8.35 28.74
CA LYS A 3 43.05 7.00 28.87
C LYS A 3 41.52 7.11 28.97
N SER A 4 40.86 6.75 27.87
CA SER A 4 39.43 6.51 27.77
C SER A 4 39.02 5.32 28.65
N VAL A 5 37.87 5.40 29.31
CA VAL A 5 37.13 4.22 29.76
C VAL A 5 35.69 4.38 29.27
N CYS A 6 35.36 3.53 28.30
CA CYS A 6 34.05 3.32 27.72
C CYS A 6 33.24 2.45 28.71
N PHE A 7 32.08 2.92 29.17
CA PHE A 7 31.16 2.11 29.96
C PHE A 7 29.86 1.93 29.16
N CYS A 8 29.85 0.90 28.31
CA CYS A 8 28.64 0.30 27.78
C CYS A 8 27.98 -0.54 28.88
N LEU A 9 26.75 -0.17 29.27
CA LEU A 9 25.77 -1.02 29.96
C LEU A 9 24.41 -0.31 29.81
N LEU A 10 23.64 -0.58 28.75
CA LEU A 10 22.81 -1.76 28.49
C LEU A 10 21.56 -1.81 29.42
N ILE A 11 20.40 -1.61 28.78
CA ILE A 11 19.03 -2.04 29.14
C ILE A 11 18.34 -1.31 30.29
N CYS A 12 17.44 -0.41 29.89
CA CYS A 12 16.04 -0.46 30.28
C CYS A 12 15.20 -0.27 29.01
N MET A 13 15.08 -1.34 28.20
CA MET A 13 13.97 -1.45 27.26
C MET A 13 12.72 -1.50 28.13
N LEU A 14 12.04 -0.37 28.23
CA LEU A 14 10.63 -0.36 28.58
C LEU A 14 9.94 -1.21 27.52
N SER A 15 9.42 -2.33 27.98
CA SER A 15 8.51 -3.23 27.30
C SER A 15 7.44 -2.43 26.55
N VAL A 16 7.66 -2.23 25.25
CA VAL A 16 6.58 -1.88 24.34
C VAL A 16 5.74 -3.14 24.23
N LEU A 17 4.53 -3.05 24.76
CA LEU A 17 3.50 -4.03 24.51
C LEU A 17 3.42 -4.23 22.98
N ALA A 18 3.73 -5.44 22.52
CA ALA A 18 3.37 -5.86 21.17
C ALA A 18 1.85 -6.07 21.14
N GLY A 19 1.12 -4.94 21.13
CA GLY A 19 -0.24 -4.88 20.62
C GLY A 19 -0.20 -5.06 19.11
N CYS A 20 -1.28 -5.56 18.54
CA CYS A 20 -1.45 -5.87 17.12
C CYS A 20 -1.48 -4.60 16.22
N GLY A 21 -0.40 -3.81 16.25
CA GLY A 21 -0.25 -2.54 15.55
C GLY A 21 1.19 -2.35 15.09
N GLY A 22 1.45 -2.63 13.81
CA GLY A 22 2.72 -2.25 13.18
C GLY A 22 2.93 -0.74 13.21
N SER A 23 4.18 -0.30 13.03
CA SER A 23 4.50 1.12 12.86
C SER A 23 3.78 1.69 11.64
N VAL A 24 3.25 2.91 11.76
CA VAL A 24 2.70 3.67 10.62
C VAL A 24 3.83 3.91 9.60
N PRO A 25 3.60 3.65 8.30
CA PRO A 25 4.58 3.96 7.26
C PRO A 25 5.00 5.43 7.26
N ALA A 26 6.26 5.70 6.92
CA ALA A 26 6.80 7.06 6.83
C ALA A 26 6.58 7.71 5.46
N GLU A 27 6.15 6.93 4.47
CA GLU A 27 5.89 7.32 3.08
C GLU A 27 4.53 6.75 2.67
N SER A 28 3.92 7.31 1.62
CA SER A 28 2.64 6.82 1.11
C SER A 28 2.75 5.33 0.75
N THR A 29 1.80 4.54 1.24
CA THR A 29 1.87 3.07 1.20
C THR A 29 0.49 2.45 1.06
N ILE A 30 0.31 1.60 0.05
CA ILE A 30 -0.84 0.70 -0.10
C ILE A 30 -0.43 -0.68 0.43
N ALA A 31 -1.09 -1.13 1.50
CA ALA A 31 -0.84 -2.43 2.10
C ALA A 31 -2.06 -3.35 1.97
N LEU A 32 -1.85 -4.52 1.37
CA LEU A 32 -2.87 -5.54 1.18
C LEU A 32 -2.73 -6.66 2.22
N ASP A 33 -3.83 -7.05 2.84
CA ASP A 33 -3.87 -8.21 3.74
C ASP A 33 -4.31 -9.50 3.04
N LYS A 34 -4.23 -10.63 3.76
CA LYS A 34 -4.59 -11.95 3.21
C LYS A 34 -6.08 -12.14 2.93
N LYS A 35 -6.92 -11.20 3.35
CA LYS A 35 -8.38 -11.23 3.18
C LYS A 35 -8.85 -10.27 2.08
N GLY A 36 -7.94 -9.57 1.41
CA GLY A 36 -8.29 -8.58 0.39
C GLY A 36 -8.50 -7.16 0.94
N LYS A 37 -8.37 -6.94 2.26
CA LYS A 37 -8.51 -5.62 2.85
C LYS A 37 -7.29 -4.78 2.52
N ILE A 38 -7.53 -3.54 2.09
CA ILE A 38 -6.50 -2.57 1.72
C ILE A 38 -6.39 -1.53 2.82
N THR A 39 -5.18 -1.27 3.30
CA THR A 39 -4.86 -0.08 4.09
C THR A 39 -4.08 0.86 3.21
N ASP A 40 -4.70 1.99 2.84
CA ASP A 40 -4.01 3.07 2.16
C ASP A 40 -3.50 4.07 3.20
N THR A 41 -2.22 4.40 3.10
CA THR A 41 -1.57 5.39 3.95
C THR A 41 -1.08 6.51 3.05
N ILE A 42 -1.62 7.71 3.22
CA ILE A 42 -1.23 8.91 2.48
C ILE A 42 -0.40 9.78 3.42
N VAL A 43 0.83 10.11 3.01
CA VAL A 43 1.76 10.94 3.77
C VAL A 43 2.14 12.17 2.96
N GLU A 44 1.65 13.33 3.40
CA GLU A 44 1.82 14.59 2.67
C GLU A 44 2.31 15.72 3.55
N LYS A 45 2.94 16.72 2.93
CA LYS A 45 3.31 17.94 3.63
C LYS A 45 2.06 18.73 3.98
N PHE A 46 1.96 19.09 5.26
CA PHE A 46 0.91 19.93 5.81
C PHE A 46 1.54 21.23 6.31
N ASP A 47 2.08 22.01 5.37
CA ASP A 47 2.90 23.20 5.64
C ASP A 47 2.22 24.52 5.27
N LYS A 48 0.92 24.47 4.93
CA LYS A 48 0.13 25.64 4.58
C LYS A 48 -0.70 26.09 5.76
N ASP A 49 -0.44 27.31 6.22
CA ASP A 49 -1.08 27.92 7.39
C ASP A 49 -2.60 28.14 7.25
N PHE A 50 -3.17 27.94 6.06
CA PHE A 50 -4.60 28.05 5.80
C PHE A 50 -5.35 26.72 5.94
N TYR A 51 -4.66 25.59 6.15
CA TYR A 51 -5.32 24.33 6.47
C TYR A 51 -5.49 24.18 7.98
N ASP A 52 -6.71 23.87 8.41
CA ASP A 52 -7.01 23.48 9.79
C ASP A 52 -7.14 21.96 9.85
N SER A 53 -6.35 21.32 10.72
CA SER A 53 -6.33 19.86 10.83
C SER A 53 -7.61 19.28 11.44
N GLU A 54 -8.26 20.01 12.34
CA GLU A 54 -9.52 19.55 12.96
C GLU A 54 -10.66 19.64 11.96
N GLU A 55 -10.71 20.73 11.17
CA GLU A 55 -11.65 20.89 10.06
C GLU A 55 -11.46 19.79 9.01
N LEU A 56 -10.22 19.57 8.54
CA LEU A 56 -9.92 18.52 7.57
C LEU A 56 -10.31 17.12 8.09
N GLN A 57 -10.03 16.81 9.36
CA GLN A 57 -10.46 15.54 9.94
C GLN A 57 -11.98 15.41 9.94
N SER A 58 -12.71 16.47 10.32
CA SER A 58 -14.17 16.45 10.32
C SER A 58 -14.75 16.31 8.91
N GLU A 59 -14.11 16.89 7.89
CA GLU A 59 -14.50 16.73 6.48
C GLU A 59 -14.31 15.27 6.04
N ILE A 60 -13.15 14.68 6.30
CA ILE A 60 -12.86 13.26 6.00
C ILE A 60 -13.89 12.34 6.68
N GLU A 61 -14.16 12.54 7.98
CA GLU A 61 -15.13 11.72 8.72
C GLU A 61 -16.56 11.87 8.15
N SER A 62 -16.94 13.09 7.74
CA SER A 62 -18.24 13.35 7.13
C SER A 62 -18.37 12.71 5.75
N GLU A 63 -17.33 12.78 4.92
CA GLU A 63 -17.30 12.18 3.58
C GLU A 63 -17.40 10.66 3.65
N LEU A 64 -16.62 10.02 4.53
CA LEU A 64 -16.69 8.58 4.77
C LEU A 64 -18.07 8.15 5.28
N ALA A 65 -18.68 8.93 6.17
CA ALA A 65 -20.03 8.65 6.64
C ALA A 65 -21.08 8.79 5.52
N GLU A 66 -20.91 9.73 4.60
CA GLU A 66 -21.80 9.87 3.44
C GLU A 66 -21.62 8.72 2.45
N TYR A 67 -20.38 8.38 2.11
CA TYR A 67 -20.06 7.26 1.23
C TYR A 67 -20.65 5.94 1.74
N ASN A 68 -20.44 5.62 3.03
CA ASN A 68 -20.88 4.36 3.63
C ASN A 68 -22.42 4.23 3.75
N LYS A 69 -23.20 5.32 3.67
CA LYS A 69 -24.68 5.25 3.66
C LYS A 69 -25.24 4.47 2.47
N ASN A 70 -24.46 4.31 1.40
CA ASN A 70 -24.85 3.55 0.23
C ASN A 70 -24.86 2.03 0.47
N PHE A 71 -24.35 1.57 1.62
CA PHE A 71 -24.14 0.17 1.93
C PHE A 71 -24.79 -0.23 3.26
N ALA A 72 -24.85 -1.55 3.51
CA ALA A 72 -25.40 -2.09 4.75
C ALA A 72 -24.41 -2.06 5.92
N ALA A 73 -23.13 -1.86 5.64
CA ALA A 73 -22.03 -1.75 6.59
C ALA A 73 -20.96 -0.80 6.04
N ASP A 74 -20.12 -0.28 6.92
CA ASP A 74 -19.00 0.57 6.53
C ASP A 74 -17.95 -0.25 5.78
N HIS A 75 -17.63 0.14 4.56
CA HIS A 75 -16.61 -0.51 3.73
C HIS A 75 -15.33 0.31 3.60
N VAL A 76 -15.38 1.61 3.92
CA VAL A 76 -14.22 2.48 4.05
C VAL A 76 -14.19 3.07 5.45
N THR A 77 -13.09 2.89 6.17
CA THR A 77 -12.97 3.32 7.57
C THR A 77 -11.74 4.17 7.81
N LEU A 78 -11.90 5.26 8.54
CA LEU A 78 -10.78 6.06 9.03
C LEU A 78 -10.08 5.31 10.15
N LYS A 79 -8.84 4.86 9.89
CA LYS A 79 -8.00 4.22 10.91
C LYS A 79 -7.16 5.24 11.65
N LYS A 80 -6.68 6.27 10.95
CA LYS A 80 -5.82 7.30 11.53
C LYS A 80 -5.88 8.58 10.70
N PHE A 81 -5.95 9.72 11.37
CA PHE A 81 -5.54 11.00 10.81
C PHE A 81 -4.68 11.70 11.87
N GLU A 82 -3.49 12.16 11.49
CA GLU A 82 -2.65 12.97 12.35
C GLU A 82 -1.87 14.00 11.54
N VAL A 83 -1.64 15.16 12.14
CA VAL A 83 -0.67 16.14 11.65
C VAL A 83 0.44 16.26 12.68
N LYS A 84 1.67 15.97 12.26
CA LYS A 84 2.84 16.03 13.13
C LYS A 84 4.04 16.56 12.35
N ASP A 85 4.78 17.47 12.96
CA ASP A 85 6.01 18.04 12.39
C ASP A 85 5.81 18.60 10.96
N GLY A 86 4.63 19.17 10.67
CA GLY A 86 4.28 19.72 9.36
C GLY A 86 3.98 18.66 8.29
N THR A 87 3.66 17.43 8.69
CA THR A 87 3.30 16.32 7.81
C THR A 87 1.96 15.74 8.27
N ALA A 88 1.01 15.62 7.34
CA ALA A 88 -0.24 14.90 7.55
C ALA A 88 -0.03 13.41 7.23
N THR A 89 -0.66 12.55 8.01
CA THR A 89 -0.72 11.12 7.74
C THR A 89 -2.15 10.65 7.89
N LEU A 90 -2.75 10.25 6.77
CA LEU A 90 -4.08 9.67 6.68
C LEU A 90 -3.94 8.16 6.47
N GLN A 91 -4.69 7.36 7.22
CA GLN A 91 -4.85 5.94 6.98
C GLN A 91 -6.32 5.59 6.81
N LEU A 92 -6.67 5.18 5.60
CA LEU A 92 -7.97 4.64 5.25
C LEU A 92 -7.87 3.12 5.10
N VAL A 93 -8.94 2.42 5.46
CA VAL A 93 -9.03 0.98 5.32
C VAL A 93 -10.27 0.62 4.52
N PHE A 94 -10.04 -0.05 3.39
CA PHE A 94 -11.06 -0.50 2.43
C PHE A 94 -11.24 -2.01 2.58
N ASP A 95 -12.49 -2.49 2.62
CA ASP A 95 -12.79 -3.92 2.75
C ASP A 95 -12.42 -4.76 1.52
N GLY A 96 -12.21 -4.12 0.38
CA GLY A 96 -11.90 -4.74 -0.90
C GLY A 96 -11.45 -3.70 -1.92
N SER A 97 -10.93 -4.17 -3.05
CA SER A 97 -10.43 -3.30 -4.12
C SER A 97 -11.55 -2.54 -4.82
N GLU A 98 -12.74 -3.12 -4.91
CA GLU A 98 -13.93 -2.48 -5.49
C GLU A 98 -14.34 -1.19 -4.75
N TYR A 99 -14.19 -1.16 -3.42
CA TYR A 99 -14.48 0.03 -2.62
C TYR A 99 -13.36 1.06 -2.71
N TYR A 100 -12.13 0.62 -2.96
CA TYR A 100 -11.03 1.53 -3.23
C TYR A 100 -11.26 2.23 -4.58
N GLU A 101 -11.55 1.48 -5.65
CA GLU A 101 -11.78 2.06 -6.98
C GLU A 101 -12.95 3.05 -6.99
N ASP A 102 -14.04 2.70 -6.32
CA ASP A 102 -15.24 3.54 -6.24
C ASP A 102 -15.02 4.82 -5.41
N TYR A 103 -14.30 4.73 -4.28
CA TYR A 103 -14.06 5.89 -3.41
C TYR A 103 -12.90 6.78 -3.89
N MET A 104 -11.79 6.18 -4.31
CA MET A 104 -10.58 6.91 -4.72
C MET A 104 -10.63 7.34 -6.20
N GLU A 105 -11.59 6.84 -6.97
CA GLU A 105 -11.68 7.04 -8.43
C GLU A 105 -10.38 6.68 -9.18
N MET A 106 -9.63 5.70 -8.65
CA MET A 106 -8.35 5.24 -9.17
C MET A 106 -8.36 3.72 -9.37
N THR A 107 -7.74 3.25 -10.46
CA THR A 107 -7.63 1.82 -10.75
C THR A 107 -6.83 1.08 -9.68
N LEU A 108 -7.49 0.13 -9.01
CA LEU A 108 -6.85 -0.82 -8.11
C LEU A 108 -7.66 -2.12 -8.14
N PHE A 109 -7.07 -3.19 -8.64
CA PHE A 109 -7.68 -4.52 -8.61
C PHE A 109 -6.82 -5.49 -7.81
N THR A 110 -7.46 -6.35 -7.02
CA THR A 110 -6.80 -7.48 -6.37
C THR A 110 -7.57 -8.77 -6.62
N GLY A 111 -6.86 -9.84 -6.95
CA GLY A 111 -7.44 -11.14 -7.20
C GLY A 111 -6.41 -12.12 -7.74
N THR A 112 -6.87 -13.23 -8.29
CA THR A 112 -6.02 -14.16 -9.05
C THR A 112 -5.69 -13.60 -10.44
N VAL A 113 -4.61 -14.09 -11.05
CA VAL A 113 -4.29 -13.81 -12.45
C VAL A 113 -5.44 -14.22 -13.39
N ALA A 114 -6.15 -15.31 -13.08
CA ALA A 114 -7.32 -15.73 -13.83
C ALA A 114 -8.49 -14.73 -13.74
N GLU A 115 -8.78 -14.23 -12.54
CA GLU A 115 -9.82 -13.20 -12.33
C GLU A 115 -9.45 -11.89 -13.01
N ALA A 116 -8.20 -11.44 -12.90
CA ALA A 116 -7.74 -10.24 -13.59
C ALA A 116 -7.94 -10.32 -15.11
N ARG A 117 -7.61 -11.48 -15.72
CA ARG A 117 -7.86 -11.71 -17.15
C ARG A 117 -9.35 -11.72 -17.50
N ALA A 118 -10.20 -12.25 -16.63
CA ALA A 118 -11.65 -12.22 -16.82
C ALA A 118 -12.21 -10.79 -16.80
N GLU A 119 -11.62 -9.90 -15.99
CA GLU A 119 -11.90 -8.46 -15.96
C GLU A 119 -11.28 -7.68 -17.13
N GLY A 120 -10.56 -8.34 -18.03
CA GLY A 120 -9.95 -7.73 -19.22
C GLY A 120 -8.55 -7.17 -19.00
N TYR A 121 -7.94 -7.40 -17.84
CA TYR A 121 -6.51 -7.17 -17.66
C TYR A 121 -5.76 -8.26 -18.42
N GLU A 122 -5.27 -7.92 -19.61
CA GLU A 122 -4.52 -8.84 -20.47
C GLU A 122 -3.28 -9.41 -19.75
N LEU A 123 -2.70 -8.65 -18.80
CA LEU A 123 -1.42 -8.96 -18.14
C LEU A 123 -0.34 -9.36 -19.16
N THR A 124 -0.46 -8.84 -20.38
CA THR A 124 0.43 -9.12 -21.50
C THR A 124 1.60 -8.16 -21.46
N GLY A 125 2.79 -8.66 -21.77
CA GLY A 125 4.02 -7.86 -21.80
C GLY A 125 5.19 -8.59 -21.17
N GLU A 126 6.35 -7.94 -21.22
CA GLU A 126 7.53 -8.38 -20.50
C GLU A 126 7.30 -8.19 -19.00
N LEU A 127 7.60 -9.24 -18.22
CA LEU A 127 7.64 -9.15 -16.78
C LEU A 127 9.07 -9.15 -16.29
N LEU A 128 9.30 -8.58 -15.12
CA LEU A 128 10.55 -8.67 -14.39
C LEU A 128 10.32 -9.52 -13.14
N GLY A 129 11.14 -10.54 -12.93
CA GLY A 129 11.15 -11.33 -11.70
C GLY A 129 11.61 -10.49 -10.50
N ALA A 130 11.50 -11.06 -9.30
CA ALA A 130 11.92 -10.39 -8.06
C ALA A 130 13.42 -10.00 -8.02
N ASP A 131 14.25 -10.59 -8.87
CA ASP A 131 15.67 -10.26 -9.06
C ASP A 131 15.92 -9.24 -10.18
N GLY A 132 14.86 -8.75 -10.83
CA GLY A 132 14.94 -7.83 -11.97
C GLY A 132 15.26 -8.52 -13.30
N ALA A 133 15.40 -9.85 -13.34
CA ALA A 133 15.60 -10.57 -14.58
C ALA A 133 14.29 -10.68 -15.37
N GLN A 134 14.37 -10.66 -16.69
CA GLN A 134 13.20 -10.83 -17.54
C GLN A 134 12.55 -12.20 -17.32
N THR A 135 11.23 -12.21 -17.22
CA THR A 135 10.40 -13.41 -17.01
C THR A 135 9.07 -13.29 -17.74
N SER A 136 8.22 -14.32 -17.66
CA SER A 136 6.86 -14.33 -18.20
C SER A 136 5.90 -15.06 -17.27
N LEU A 137 4.59 -14.78 -17.39
CA LEU A 137 3.55 -15.48 -16.62
C LEU A 137 3.63 -16.99 -16.80
N ASP A 138 3.80 -17.46 -18.04
CA ASP A 138 3.86 -18.91 -18.36
C ASP A 138 5.01 -19.65 -17.69
N SER A 139 6.04 -18.92 -17.25
CA SER A 139 7.19 -19.50 -16.53
C SER A 139 6.96 -19.60 -15.02
N LEU A 140 5.90 -18.99 -14.49
CA LEU A 140 5.55 -19.04 -13.07
C LEU A 140 4.76 -20.32 -12.76
N ASP A 141 5.16 -21.03 -11.70
CA ASP A 141 4.39 -22.17 -11.19
C ASP A 141 2.98 -21.74 -10.77
N SER A 142 1.96 -22.45 -11.26
CA SER A 142 0.55 -22.14 -11.01
C SER A 142 0.19 -20.67 -11.30
N ALA A 143 0.66 -20.13 -12.42
CA ALA A 143 0.49 -18.72 -12.78
C ALA A 143 -0.96 -18.21 -12.65
N ASP A 144 -1.95 -19.01 -13.07
CA ASP A 144 -3.38 -18.62 -12.98
C ASP A 144 -3.91 -18.56 -11.54
N GLU A 145 -3.31 -19.32 -10.61
CA GLU A 145 -3.66 -19.32 -9.18
C GLU A 145 -2.89 -18.24 -8.40
N ALA A 146 -1.80 -17.71 -8.98
CA ALA A 146 -1.05 -16.62 -8.37
C ALA A 146 -1.93 -15.39 -8.20
N GLN A 147 -1.67 -14.65 -7.14
CA GLN A 147 -2.38 -13.40 -6.88
C GLN A 147 -1.73 -12.27 -7.66
N VAL A 148 -2.52 -11.29 -8.04
CA VAL A 148 -2.09 -10.07 -8.71
C VAL A 148 -2.73 -8.86 -8.06
N LEU A 149 -1.93 -7.81 -7.89
CA LEU A 149 -2.39 -6.45 -7.64
C LEU A 149 -2.16 -5.66 -8.93
N VAL A 150 -3.22 -5.06 -9.46
CA VAL A 150 -3.17 -4.10 -10.56
C VAL A 150 -3.37 -2.71 -9.96
N LEU A 151 -2.56 -1.74 -10.36
CA LEU A 151 -2.60 -0.38 -9.80
C LEU A 151 -2.25 0.64 -10.87
N GLU A 152 -2.98 1.75 -10.88
CA GLU A 152 -2.58 3.00 -11.48
C GLU A 152 -2.49 4.07 -10.39
N THR A 153 -1.49 4.94 -10.47
CA THR A 153 -1.27 6.02 -9.50
C THR A 153 -0.57 7.18 -10.21
N ASP A 154 -0.85 8.40 -9.75
CA ASP A 154 -0.22 9.64 -10.18
C ASP A 154 0.96 10.07 -9.28
N GLU A 155 1.22 9.30 -8.22
CA GLU A 155 2.31 9.54 -7.27
C GLU A 155 3.23 8.33 -7.12
N THR A 156 4.31 8.49 -6.36
CA THR A 156 5.13 7.36 -5.94
C THR A 156 4.57 6.76 -4.66
N VAL A 157 4.17 5.49 -4.71
CA VAL A 157 3.60 4.75 -3.59
C VAL A 157 4.33 3.44 -3.36
N GLN A 158 4.54 3.11 -2.09
CA GLN A 158 5.04 1.80 -1.70
C GLN A 158 3.89 0.80 -1.65
N VAL A 159 4.07 -0.38 -2.23
CA VAL A 159 3.06 -1.46 -2.18
C VAL A 159 3.57 -2.59 -1.30
N GLN A 160 2.75 -3.02 -0.34
CA GLN A 160 3.01 -4.19 0.50
C GLN A 160 2.02 -5.31 0.21
N THR A 161 2.51 -6.43 -0.28
CA THR A 161 1.69 -7.61 -0.59
C THR A 161 1.65 -8.60 0.59
N PRO A 162 0.58 -9.40 0.73
CA PRO A 162 0.51 -10.40 1.80
C PRO A 162 1.44 -11.59 1.53
N GLY A 163 1.77 -11.85 0.27
CA GLY A 163 2.64 -12.92 -0.22
C GLY A 163 4.02 -12.42 -0.68
N THR A 164 4.86 -13.34 -1.15
CA THR A 164 6.13 -13.03 -1.79
C THR A 164 5.91 -12.66 -3.25
N ILE A 165 6.48 -11.53 -3.67
CA ILE A 165 6.43 -11.07 -5.06
C ILE A 165 7.22 -12.04 -5.93
N LEU A 166 6.58 -12.46 -7.02
CA LEU A 166 7.14 -13.31 -8.06
C LEU A 166 7.65 -12.49 -9.24
N ALA A 167 6.82 -11.54 -9.69
CA ALA A 167 7.10 -10.70 -10.84
C ALA A 167 6.33 -9.38 -10.80
N VAL A 168 6.81 -8.40 -11.57
CA VAL A 168 6.16 -7.11 -11.81
C VAL A 168 6.17 -6.77 -13.31
N SER A 169 5.35 -5.83 -13.77
CA SER A 169 5.41 -5.34 -15.16
C SER A 169 6.75 -4.65 -15.47
N ALA A 170 7.28 -4.84 -16.69
CA ALA A 170 8.54 -4.22 -17.11
C ALA A 170 8.42 -2.75 -17.59
N GLY A 171 7.28 -2.09 -17.33
CA GLY A 171 6.96 -0.74 -17.82
C GLY A 171 7.80 0.41 -17.24
N GLY A 172 8.69 0.11 -16.28
CA GLY A 172 9.57 1.09 -15.63
C GLY A 172 8.91 1.90 -14.51
N ASN A 173 7.60 1.81 -14.37
CA ASN A 173 6.79 2.43 -13.32
C ASN A 173 6.56 1.54 -12.10
N VAL A 174 7.08 0.31 -12.08
CA VAL A 174 7.08 -0.57 -10.90
C VAL A 174 8.42 -1.27 -10.72
N SER A 175 8.87 -1.40 -9.47
CA SER A 175 10.09 -2.12 -9.12
C SER A 175 9.97 -2.85 -7.78
N VAL A 176 10.59 -4.03 -7.68
CA VAL A 176 10.62 -4.81 -6.43
C VAL A 176 11.68 -4.22 -5.49
N THR A 177 11.24 -3.80 -4.31
CA THR A 177 12.10 -3.20 -3.26
C THR A 177 12.36 -4.16 -2.10
N GLY A 178 11.59 -5.25 -2.01
CA GLY A 178 11.77 -6.32 -1.05
C GLY A 178 10.91 -7.53 -1.37
N LYS A 179 11.05 -8.61 -0.59
CA LYS A 179 10.34 -9.89 -0.86
C LYS A 179 8.82 -9.74 -0.97
N LYS A 180 8.24 -8.75 -0.30
CA LYS A 180 6.79 -8.45 -0.27
C LYS A 180 6.51 -6.97 -0.56
N GLN A 181 7.49 -6.27 -1.11
CA GLN A 181 7.46 -4.82 -1.23
C GLN A 181 7.85 -4.42 -2.64
N ALA A 182 7.08 -3.51 -3.21
CA ALA A 182 7.39 -2.84 -4.47
C ALA A 182 7.23 -1.33 -4.31
N ALA A 183 7.88 -0.57 -5.19
CA ALA A 183 7.59 0.84 -5.41
C ALA A 183 6.88 0.97 -6.75
N VAL A 184 5.75 1.69 -6.77
CA VAL A 184 5.01 2.03 -7.98
C VAL A 184 5.04 3.55 -8.12
N ALA A 185 5.20 4.05 -9.34
CA ALA A 185 5.21 5.47 -9.66
C ALA A 185 4.27 5.75 -10.83
N ASP A 186 4.03 7.03 -11.11
CA ASP A 186 3.34 7.47 -12.32
C ASP A 186 3.99 6.89 -13.59
N GLY A 187 3.15 6.51 -14.54
CA GLY A 187 3.55 5.83 -15.78
C GLY A 187 2.52 4.83 -16.31
N GLY A 188 1.29 4.86 -15.80
CA GLY A 188 0.18 4.00 -16.21
C GLY A 188 0.06 2.71 -15.40
N LEU A 189 -0.60 1.71 -15.99
CA LEU A 189 -0.97 0.48 -15.30
C LEU A 189 0.24 -0.37 -14.89
N SER A 190 0.31 -0.73 -13.60
CA SER A 190 1.32 -1.61 -13.01
C SER A 190 0.72 -2.93 -12.56
N TYR A 191 1.49 -4.03 -12.68
CA TYR A 191 1.11 -5.34 -12.15
C TYR A 191 2.13 -5.80 -11.13
N ILE A 192 1.67 -6.35 -10.00
CA ILE A 192 2.51 -7.01 -9.00
C ILE A 192 1.92 -8.40 -8.75
N ILE A 193 2.63 -9.43 -9.19
CA ILE A 193 2.22 -10.84 -9.07
C ILE A 193 2.91 -11.46 -7.86
N TYR A 194 2.17 -12.14 -6.99
CA TYR A 194 2.67 -12.66 -5.71
C TYR A 194 2.01 -13.98 -5.27
N LYS A 195 2.62 -14.66 -4.29
CA LYS A 195 2.08 -15.87 -3.64
C LYS A 195 2.36 -15.95 -2.14
#